data_AF-A0A8D8ZTP9-F1
#
_entry.id   AF-A0A8D8ZTP9-F1
#
_cell.length_a   1.000
_cell.length_b   1.000
_cell.length_c   1.000
_cell.angle_alpha   90.00
_cell.angle_beta   90.00
_cell.angle_gamma   90.00
#
_symmetry.space_group_name_H-M   'P 1'
#
loop_
_entity.id
_entity.type
_entity.pdbx_description
1 polymer ?
#
loop_
_entity_poly.entity_id
_entity_poly.type
_entity_poly.pdbx_seq_one_letter_code
_entity_poly.pdbx_strand_id
1 'polypeptide(L)'
;MVESEKSFQKFQTKLTEKYAESVSKVEHQNVINRLRDCERQASQLRAENANFLEMLNEAHGKLKQIELRKAYHEFEHDALQRCILELQCISDDKNTIGRLTQEIHSLHVNEIKNQDNLQTVQHSLDIAQKTSEDLQNHVEYLKNALALQKQIFNDKIRQLKSLILYLNKRFVGALPLLSEEIWSNQVKRLSQEKFQLMKCSRHQLDETEIQTASIDNLRAQLKSLSFAKTSVDKRLEVAEEVIAKYEALVNSLQTDMINMEDKYEKLLLEAHKVEEKLDSLNKKDEKARQETTQVRKEEDEKDVEVVKPNIKPQSEPRQKSVDKPEPNKVDDEQLTSKIDKLQVELEEKMKTVQDKNEIIEKYNVEMSKLKEKVAELNEKLNTKEEQLRIKIEDLESFKMAIRNRSVADEMSSREEAESSEKKAFKVTVSSLENIIAQKEITIKNYQTLLEKTKEQNIQTMLDLQNKCSSLQSFLHSREKADTKVKLDTKSDMEVQSDLRPYMNTYLTRIHELEDNLVQVSNELSASKQQTEHWYHMASERLKVITDLQIK
;
A
#
# COMPACT_ATOMS: atom_id res chain seq x y z
N MET A 1 -78.39 64.79 106.39
CA MET A 1 -77.41 63.68 106.40
C MET A 1 -78.08 62.33 106.21
N VAL A 2 -78.76 61.74 107.20
CA VAL A 2 -79.31 60.36 107.07
C VAL A 2 -80.23 60.17 105.86
N GLU A 3 -81.02 61.17 105.49
CA GLU A 3 -81.89 61.13 104.30
C GLU A 3 -81.12 61.29 102.98
N SER A 4 -80.11 62.16 102.93
CA SER A 4 -79.28 62.34 101.72
C SER A 4 -78.45 61.08 101.45
N GLU A 5 -77.99 60.40 102.48
CA GLU A 5 -77.24 59.14 102.39
C GLU A 5 -78.13 57.99 101.90
N LYS A 6 -79.36 57.88 102.42
CA LYS A 6 -80.39 56.97 101.87
C LYS A 6 -80.80 57.31 100.43
N SER A 7 -80.79 58.59 100.05
CA SER A 7 -81.07 59.00 98.67
C SER A 7 -79.92 58.63 97.71
N PHE A 8 -78.67 58.75 98.16
CA PHE A 8 -77.49 58.38 97.40
C PHE A 8 -77.39 56.86 97.23
N GLN A 9 -77.64 56.08 98.29
CA GLN A 9 -77.77 54.63 98.18
C GLN A 9 -78.88 54.23 97.19
N LYS A 10 -80.08 54.81 97.29
CA LYS A 10 -81.16 54.56 96.30
C LYS A 10 -80.76 54.96 94.87
N PHE A 11 -79.98 56.02 94.69
CA PHE A 11 -79.47 56.41 93.38
C PHE A 11 -78.43 55.41 92.86
N GLN A 12 -77.49 54.95 93.69
CA GLN A 12 -76.54 53.88 93.35
C GLN A 12 -77.28 52.58 93.00
N THR A 13 -78.22 52.12 93.83
CA THR A 13 -79.02 50.91 93.53
C THR A 13 -79.71 51.04 92.18
N LYS A 14 -80.39 52.17 91.91
CA LYS A 14 -81.01 52.44 90.61
C LYS A 14 -80.04 52.53 89.45
N LEU A 15 -78.80 52.99 89.67
CA LEU A 15 -77.78 53.02 88.62
C LEU A 15 -77.26 51.61 88.31
N THR A 16 -77.07 50.77 89.34
CA THR A 16 -76.67 49.37 89.21
C THR A 16 -77.78 48.52 88.60
N GLU A 17 -79.04 48.76 88.98
CA GLU A 17 -80.23 48.18 88.34
C GLU A 17 -80.28 48.58 86.86
N LYS A 18 -80.17 49.89 86.54
CA LYS A 18 -80.09 50.34 85.14
C LYS A 18 -78.94 49.70 84.37
N TYR A 19 -77.76 49.53 84.96
CA TYR A 19 -76.64 48.86 84.28
C TYR A 19 -76.93 47.37 84.04
N ALA A 20 -77.49 46.67 85.03
CA ALA A 20 -77.88 45.26 84.94
C ALA A 20 -79.08 45.01 83.99
N GLU A 21 -79.92 46.02 83.75
CA GLU A 21 -80.99 46.03 82.76
C GLU A 21 -80.51 46.47 81.36
N SER A 22 -79.51 47.35 81.28
CA SER A 22 -79.01 47.92 80.01
C SER A 22 -78.28 46.93 79.12
N VAL A 23 -77.78 45.82 79.68
CA VAL A 23 -77.19 44.71 78.93
C VAL A 23 -78.13 43.53 79.05
N SER A 24 -78.89 43.26 77.99
CA SER A 24 -79.78 42.10 77.95
C SER A 24 -78.97 40.82 78.15
N LYS A 25 -79.32 40.04 79.19
CA LYS A 25 -78.68 38.75 79.46
C LYS A 25 -78.79 37.78 78.28
N VAL A 26 -79.85 37.93 77.47
CA VAL A 26 -80.06 37.17 76.23
C VAL A 26 -79.07 37.60 75.15
N GLU A 27 -78.82 38.90 74.99
CA GLU A 27 -77.83 39.42 74.03
C GLU A 27 -76.40 39.04 74.42
N HIS A 28 -76.05 39.16 75.71
CA HIS A 28 -74.76 38.73 76.22
C HIS A 28 -74.53 37.22 76.00
N GLN A 29 -75.53 36.38 76.28
CA GLN A 29 -75.45 34.94 76.00
C GLN A 29 -75.37 34.64 74.51
N ASN A 30 -76.07 35.39 73.65
CA ASN A 30 -75.99 35.26 72.20
C ASN A 30 -74.60 35.63 71.65
N VAL A 31 -73.95 36.65 72.22
CA VAL A 31 -72.56 37.01 71.88
C VAL A 31 -71.59 35.92 72.33
N ILE A 32 -71.73 35.37 73.54
CA ILE A 32 -70.91 34.24 74.03
C ILE A 32 -71.09 32.99 73.15
N ASN A 33 -72.33 32.68 72.74
CA ASN A 33 -72.61 31.54 71.86
C ASN A 33 -71.96 31.74 70.49
N ARG A 34 -72.15 32.90 69.85
CA ARG A 34 -71.50 33.25 68.57
C ARG A 34 -69.98 33.19 68.66
N LEU A 35 -69.39 33.70 69.74
CA LEU A 35 -67.94 33.67 69.96
C LEU A 35 -67.43 32.23 70.02
N ARG A 36 -68.10 31.34 70.78
CA ARG A 36 -67.77 29.90 70.82
C ARG A 36 -67.93 29.21 69.47
N ASP A 37 -68.92 29.58 68.67
CA ASP A 37 -69.12 29.01 67.34
C ASP A 37 -68.07 29.50 66.34
N CYS A 38 -67.63 30.77 66.43
CA CYS A 38 -66.46 31.27 65.70
C CYS A 38 -65.15 30.60 66.17
N GLU A 39 -64.97 30.34 67.46
CA GLU A 39 -63.80 29.59 67.99
C GLU A 39 -63.78 28.15 67.47
N ARG A 40 -64.93 27.48 67.39
CA ARG A 40 -65.08 26.15 66.78
C ARG A 40 -64.71 26.18 65.30
N GLN A 41 -65.28 27.09 64.52
CA GLN A 41 -64.98 27.25 63.09
C GLN A 41 -63.50 27.57 62.85
N ALA A 42 -62.91 28.49 63.63
CA ALA A 42 -61.48 28.80 63.55
C ALA A 42 -60.59 27.60 63.92
N SER A 43 -61.05 26.70 64.80
CA SER A 43 -60.33 25.47 65.15
C SER A 43 -60.46 24.40 64.07
N GLN A 44 -61.63 24.27 63.43
CA GLN A 44 -61.85 23.40 62.27
C GLN A 44 -60.98 23.83 61.09
N LEU A 45 -61.01 25.12 60.71
CA LEU A 45 -60.19 25.67 59.62
C LEU A 45 -58.68 25.53 59.86
N ARG A 46 -58.21 25.57 61.12
CA ARG A 46 -56.80 25.27 61.46
C ARG A 46 -56.45 23.79 61.23
N ALA A 47 -57.35 22.87 61.59
CA ALA A 47 -57.14 21.44 61.37
C ALA A 47 -57.18 21.09 59.88
N GLU A 48 -58.14 21.65 59.13
CA GLU A 48 -58.21 21.52 57.68
C GLU A 48 -56.95 22.06 57.00
N ASN A 49 -56.48 23.26 57.37
CA ASN A 49 -55.24 23.83 56.84
C ASN A 49 -54.00 23.00 57.17
N ALA A 50 -53.94 22.37 58.35
CA ALA A 50 -52.87 21.43 58.70
C ALA A 50 -52.90 20.19 57.78
N ASN A 51 -54.07 19.59 57.56
CA ASN A 51 -54.25 18.46 56.66
C ASN A 51 -53.89 18.82 55.20
N PHE A 52 -54.25 20.03 54.73
CA PHE A 52 -53.87 20.50 53.40
C PHE A 52 -52.35 20.70 53.26
N LEU A 53 -51.67 21.19 54.29
CA LEU A 53 -50.21 21.29 54.30
C LEU A 53 -49.52 19.91 54.30
N GLU A 54 -50.06 18.93 55.03
CA GLU A 54 -49.57 17.55 55.03
C GLU A 54 -49.72 16.90 53.64
N MET A 55 -50.91 16.99 53.02
CA MET A 55 -51.13 16.51 51.65
C MET A 55 -50.25 17.23 50.61
N LEU A 56 -49.99 18.53 50.78
CA LEU A 56 -49.10 19.29 49.89
C LEU A 56 -47.63 18.86 50.04
N ASN A 57 -47.19 18.54 51.26
CA ASN A 57 -45.85 17.98 51.51
C ASN A 57 -45.71 16.57 50.92
N GLU A 58 -46.73 15.71 51.06
CA GLU A 58 -46.77 14.40 50.38
C GLU A 58 -46.70 14.56 48.85
N ALA A 59 -47.44 15.51 48.28
CA ALA A 59 -47.45 15.76 46.84
C ALA A 59 -46.07 16.19 46.33
N HIS A 60 -45.37 17.09 47.04
CA HIS A 60 -43.99 17.47 46.71
C HIS A 60 -43.01 16.31 46.87
N GLY A 61 -43.18 15.46 47.89
CA GLY A 61 -42.38 14.24 48.06
C GLY A 61 -42.53 13.27 46.88
N LYS A 62 -43.78 13.04 46.43
CA LYS A 62 -44.11 12.19 45.28
C LYS A 62 -43.60 12.81 43.96
N LEU A 63 -43.76 14.11 43.76
CA LEU A 63 -43.23 14.83 42.59
C LEU A 63 -41.71 14.66 42.48
N LYS A 64 -40.98 14.91 43.56
CA LYS A 64 -39.51 14.78 43.59
C LYS A 64 -39.03 13.34 43.32
N GLN A 65 -39.78 12.33 43.73
CA GLN A 65 -39.49 10.93 43.37
C GLN A 65 -39.73 10.63 41.88
N ILE A 66 -40.76 11.23 41.27
CA ILE A 66 -41.04 11.11 39.83
C ILE A 66 -39.97 11.82 39.01
N GLU A 67 -39.55 13.02 39.41
CA GLU A 67 -38.45 13.78 38.78
C GLU A 67 -37.12 12.99 38.84
N LEU A 68 -36.79 12.39 39.99
CA LEU A 68 -35.60 11.55 40.13
C LEU A 68 -35.64 10.30 39.22
N ARG A 69 -36.81 9.64 39.11
CA ARG A 69 -37.01 8.52 38.18
C ARG A 69 -36.91 8.96 36.71
N LYS A 70 -37.45 10.12 36.36
CA LYS A 70 -37.32 10.68 35.00
C LYS A 70 -35.86 10.88 34.64
N ALA A 71 -35.08 11.54 35.50
CA ALA A 71 -33.65 11.77 35.27
C ALA A 71 -32.85 10.44 35.17
N TYR A 72 -33.22 9.42 35.95
CA TYR A 72 -32.63 8.08 35.83
C TYR A 72 -32.93 7.44 34.45
N HIS A 73 -34.17 7.47 33.98
CA HIS A 73 -34.54 6.91 32.68
C HIS A 73 -34.01 7.71 31.49
N GLU A 74 -33.82 9.03 31.63
CA GLU A 74 -33.13 9.86 30.64
C GLU A 74 -31.65 9.45 30.52
N PHE A 75 -30.96 9.22 31.65
CA PHE A 75 -29.59 8.68 31.66
C PHE A 75 -29.49 7.24 31.09
N GLU A 76 -30.45 6.38 31.42
CA GLU A 76 -30.54 5.00 30.93
C GLU A 76 -30.78 4.95 29.40
N HIS A 77 -31.65 5.82 28.88
CA HIS A 77 -31.87 5.99 27.45
C HIS A 77 -30.60 6.46 26.72
N ASP A 78 -29.92 7.47 27.26
CA ASP A 78 -28.65 7.99 26.72
C ASP A 78 -27.54 6.92 26.65
N ALA A 79 -27.46 6.06 27.67
CA ALA A 79 -26.52 4.94 27.70
C ALA A 79 -26.87 3.87 26.64
N LEU A 80 -28.14 3.49 26.53
CA LEU A 80 -28.61 2.55 25.51
C LEU A 80 -28.39 3.07 24.09
N GLN A 81 -28.64 4.36 23.85
CA GLN A 81 -28.42 4.99 22.54
C GLN A 81 -26.95 4.97 22.13
N ARG A 82 -26.01 5.12 23.06
CA ARG A 82 -24.57 4.97 22.80
C ARG A 82 -24.19 3.52 22.45
N CYS A 83 -24.69 2.54 23.21
CA CYS A 83 -24.46 1.13 22.88
C CYS A 83 -25.05 0.73 21.51
N ILE A 84 -26.18 1.31 21.09
CA ILE A 84 -26.74 1.08 19.75
C ILE A 84 -25.78 1.60 18.66
N LEU A 85 -25.22 2.80 18.83
CA LEU A 85 -24.24 3.38 17.88
C LEU A 85 -22.95 2.55 17.82
N GLU A 86 -22.42 2.10 18.97
CA GLU A 86 -21.25 1.22 19.02
C GLU A 86 -21.49 -0.10 18.28
N LEU A 87 -22.66 -0.72 18.48
CA LEU A 87 -23.06 -1.95 17.78
C LEU A 87 -23.26 -1.74 16.27
N GLN A 88 -23.71 -0.56 15.85
CA GLN A 88 -23.82 -0.20 14.43
C GLN A 88 -22.44 -0.06 13.77
N CYS A 89 -21.48 0.63 14.40
CA CYS A 89 -20.10 0.69 13.91
C CYS A 89 -19.47 -0.71 13.74
N ILE A 90 -19.63 -1.59 14.74
CA ILE A 90 -19.16 -2.99 14.68
C ILE A 90 -19.83 -3.77 13.53
N SER A 91 -21.08 -3.45 13.19
CA SER A 91 -21.76 -4.06 12.04
C SER A 91 -21.20 -3.58 10.69
N ASP A 92 -20.79 -2.33 10.57
CA ASP A 92 -20.21 -1.80 9.34
C ASP A 92 -18.74 -2.19 9.14
N ASP A 93 -17.99 -2.39 10.23
CA ASP A 93 -16.71 -3.10 10.20
C ASP A 93 -16.88 -4.52 9.64
N LYS A 94 -17.90 -5.26 10.12
CA LYS A 94 -18.22 -6.61 9.62
C LYS A 94 -18.60 -6.61 8.13
N ASN A 95 -19.36 -5.62 7.67
CA ASN A 95 -19.68 -5.43 6.24
C ASN A 95 -18.41 -5.13 5.40
N THR A 96 -17.43 -4.42 5.98
CA THR A 96 -16.18 -4.06 5.32
C THR A 96 -15.20 -5.23 5.28
N ILE A 97 -15.06 -5.97 6.38
CA ILE A 97 -14.33 -7.26 6.44
C ILE A 97 -14.90 -8.25 5.42
N GLY A 98 -16.24 -8.32 5.28
CA GLY A 98 -16.89 -9.16 4.27
C GLY A 98 -16.48 -8.83 2.83
N ARG A 99 -16.43 -7.54 2.48
CA ARG A 99 -15.97 -7.07 1.16
C ARG A 99 -14.49 -7.40 0.92
N LEU A 100 -13.62 -7.06 1.87
CA LEU A 100 -12.18 -7.35 1.79
C LEU A 100 -11.90 -8.85 1.66
N THR A 101 -12.67 -9.70 2.35
CA THR A 101 -12.54 -11.17 2.25
C THR A 101 -12.91 -11.68 0.85
N GLN A 102 -13.93 -11.10 0.21
CA GLN A 102 -14.30 -11.45 -1.18
C GLN A 102 -13.24 -10.97 -2.18
N GLU A 103 -12.67 -9.78 -1.97
CA GLU A 103 -11.60 -9.22 -2.80
C GLU A 103 -10.32 -10.06 -2.73
N ILE A 104 -9.87 -10.41 -1.52
CA ILE A 104 -8.75 -11.34 -1.28
C ILE A 104 -8.98 -12.69 -1.98
N HIS A 105 -10.19 -13.25 -1.88
CA HIS A 105 -10.52 -14.51 -2.55
C HIS A 105 -10.49 -14.37 -4.09
N SER A 106 -10.97 -13.25 -4.63
CA SER A 106 -10.91 -12.98 -6.08
C SER A 106 -9.47 -12.80 -6.58
N LEU A 107 -8.62 -12.10 -5.80
CA LEU A 107 -7.20 -11.94 -6.10
C LEU A 107 -6.49 -13.29 -6.12
N HIS A 108 -6.70 -14.15 -5.12
CA HIS A 108 -6.08 -15.48 -5.05
C HIS A 108 -6.54 -16.41 -6.19
N VAL A 109 -7.83 -16.36 -6.57
CA VAL A 109 -8.32 -17.10 -7.75
C VAL A 109 -7.71 -16.59 -9.07
N ASN A 110 -7.32 -15.32 -9.15
CA ASN A 110 -6.62 -14.77 -10.31
C ASN A 110 -5.10 -15.06 -10.27
N GLU A 111 -4.49 -15.10 -9.08
CA GLU A 111 -3.11 -15.52 -8.85
C GLU A 111 -2.87 -16.96 -9.33
N ILE A 112 -3.74 -17.91 -8.94
CA ILE A 112 -3.68 -19.31 -9.41
C ILE A 112 -3.73 -19.39 -10.94
N LYS A 113 -4.69 -18.69 -11.58
CA LYS A 113 -4.79 -18.66 -13.06
C LYS A 113 -3.54 -18.05 -13.71
N ASN A 114 -2.95 -17.03 -13.10
CA ASN A 114 -1.71 -16.43 -13.59
C ASN A 114 -0.52 -17.39 -13.42
N GLN A 115 -0.51 -18.22 -12.39
CA GLN A 115 0.48 -19.28 -12.18
C GLN A 115 0.32 -20.42 -13.22
N ASP A 116 -0.90 -20.85 -13.54
CA ASP A 116 -1.20 -21.81 -14.62
C ASP A 116 -0.75 -21.27 -16.00
N ASN A 117 -1.05 -20.00 -16.27
CA ASN A 117 -0.60 -19.31 -17.48
C ASN A 117 0.94 -19.22 -17.54
N LEU A 118 1.61 -18.92 -16.41
CA LEU A 118 3.06 -18.85 -16.32
C LEU A 118 3.72 -20.21 -16.60
N GLN A 119 3.20 -21.29 -16.01
CA GLN A 119 3.67 -22.66 -16.29
C GLN A 119 3.50 -23.02 -17.79
N THR A 120 2.37 -22.63 -18.39
CA THR A 120 2.10 -22.85 -19.81
C THR A 120 3.09 -22.10 -20.71
N VAL A 121 3.44 -20.86 -20.34
CA VAL A 121 4.46 -20.05 -21.04
C VAL A 121 5.87 -20.61 -20.84
N GLN A 122 6.22 -21.07 -19.63
CA GLN A 122 7.52 -21.72 -19.36
C GLN A 122 7.67 -23.00 -20.18
N HIS A 123 6.67 -23.88 -20.20
CA HIS A 123 6.72 -25.09 -21.02
C HIS A 123 6.84 -24.79 -22.52
N SER A 124 6.16 -23.74 -23.00
CA SER A 124 6.29 -23.26 -24.38
C SER A 124 7.70 -22.71 -24.68
N LEU A 125 8.32 -22.04 -23.71
CA LEU A 125 9.68 -21.53 -23.80
C LEU A 125 10.72 -22.66 -23.82
N ASP A 126 10.56 -23.71 -23.00
CA ASP A 126 11.44 -24.89 -23.00
C ASP A 126 11.44 -25.59 -24.37
N ILE A 127 10.26 -25.72 -25.00
CA ILE A 127 10.11 -26.27 -26.35
C ILE A 127 10.81 -25.38 -27.39
N ALA A 128 10.67 -24.05 -27.27
CA ALA A 128 11.33 -23.09 -28.16
C ALA A 128 12.86 -23.08 -28.00
N GLN A 129 13.37 -23.18 -26.77
CA GLN A 129 14.81 -23.29 -26.50
C GLN A 129 15.39 -24.58 -27.09
N LYS A 130 14.74 -25.72 -26.84
CA LYS A 130 15.18 -27.02 -27.36
C LYS A 130 15.18 -27.08 -28.88
N THR A 131 14.13 -26.57 -29.53
CA THR A 131 14.09 -26.50 -31.00
C THR A 131 15.12 -25.52 -31.58
N SER A 132 15.47 -24.45 -30.86
CA SER A 132 16.59 -23.58 -31.23
C SER A 132 17.95 -24.30 -31.11
N GLU A 133 18.15 -25.13 -30.09
CA GLU A 133 19.35 -25.94 -29.91
C GLU A 133 19.49 -27.00 -31.02
N ASP A 134 18.41 -27.73 -31.32
CA ASP A 134 18.36 -28.70 -32.43
C ASP A 134 18.69 -28.04 -33.79
N LEU A 135 18.14 -26.85 -34.06
CA LEU A 135 18.43 -26.08 -35.26
C LEU A 135 19.89 -25.58 -35.31
N GLN A 136 20.44 -25.14 -34.18
CA GLN A 136 21.85 -24.69 -34.09
C GLN A 136 22.81 -25.85 -34.35
N ASN A 137 22.56 -27.02 -33.75
CA ASN A 137 23.29 -28.26 -34.01
C ASN A 137 23.20 -28.68 -35.49
N HIS A 138 22.02 -28.56 -36.11
CA HIS A 138 21.84 -28.86 -37.54
C HIS A 138 22.62 -27.89 -38.46
N VAL A 139 22.62 -26.59 -38.15
CA VAL A 139 23.41 -25.58 -38.86
C VAL A 139 24.92 -25.85 -38.75
N GLU A 140 25.40 -26.31 -37.59
CA GLU A 140 26.80 -26.69 -37.40
C GLU A 140 27.17 -27.96 -38.17
N TYR A 141 26.32 -28.98 -38.17
CA TYR A 141 26.46 -30.15 -39.03
C TYR A 141 26.56 -29.76 -40.52
N LEU A 142 25.67 -28.87 -41.01
CA LEU A 142 25.69 -28.40 -42.40
C LEU A 142 26.96 -27.59 -42.74
N LYS A 143 27.46 -26.75 -41.82
CA LYS A 143 28.76 -26.06 -41.99
C LYS A 143 29.91 -27.05 -42.16
N ASN A 144 29.95 -28.09 -41.32
CA ASN A 144 30.98 -29.12 -41.36
C ASN A 144 30.91 -29.97 -42.64
N ALA A 145 29.70 -30.36 -43.07
CA ALA A 145 29.49 -31.05 -44.34
C ALA A 145 29.92 -30.19 -45.55
N LEU A 146 29.60 -28.90 -45.56
CA LEU A 146 30.02 -27.95 -46.59
C LEU A 146 31.54 -27.77 -46.64
N ALA A 147 32.21 -27.72 -45.47
CA ALA A 147 33.66 -27.62 -45.38
C ALA A 147 34.35 -28.86 -45.98
N LEU A 148 33.88 -30.06 -45.61
CA LEU A 148 34.36 -31.33 -46.16
C LEU A 148 34.13 -31.40 -47.69
N GLN A 149 32.96 -30.99 -48.18
CA GLN A 149 32.66 -30.98 -49.60
C GLN A 149 33.57 -30.01 -50.38
N LYS A 150 33.85 -28.82 -49.84
CA LYS A 150 34.83 -27.87 -50.40
C LYS A 150 36.24 -28.46 -50.45
N GLN A 151 36.66 -29.19 -49.42
CA GLN A 151 37.96 -29.90 -49.43
C GLN A 151 38.01 -30.94 -50.55
N ILE A 152 36.99 -31.81 -50.67
CA ILE A 152 36.90 -32.83 -51.72
C ILE A 152 36.95 -32.21 -53.13
N PHE A 153 36.28 -31.08 -53.36
CA PHE A 153 36.38 -30.36 -54.64
C PHE A 153 37.76 -29.73 -54.88
N ASN A 154 38.38 -29.14 -53.86
CA ASN A 154 39.75 -28.60 -53.97
C ASN A 154 40.78 -29.69 -54.30
N ASP A 155 40.66 -30.88 -53.70
CA ASP A 155 41.54 -32.01 -53.99
C ASP A 155 41.28 -32.60 -55.39
N LYS A 156 40.02 -32.67 -55.85
CA LYS A 156 39.71 -33.00 -57.26
C LYS A 156 40.31 -31.99 -58.24
N ILE A 157 40.26 -30.69 -57.93
CA ILE A 157 40.89 -29.64 -58.75
C ILE A 157 42.42 -29.78 -58.75
N ARG A 158 43.03 -30.13 -57.60
CA ARG A 158 44.47 -30.39 -57.46
C ARG A 158 44.91 -31.61 -58.28
N GLN A 159 44.12 -32.69 -58.26
CA GLN A 159 44.32 -33.89 -59.09
C GLN A 159 44.14 -33.59 -60.59
N LEU A 160 43.14 -32.78 -60.96
CA LEU A 160 42.94 -32.40 -62.37
C LEU A 160 44.11 -31.55 -62.88
N LYS A 161 44.62 -30.61 -62.05
CA LYS A 161 45.80 -29.80 -62.38
C LYS A 161 47.07 -30.65 -62.54
N SER A 162 47.30 -31.64 -61.67
CA SER A 162 48.45 -32.55 -61.81
C SER A 162 48.31 -33.47 -63.03
N LEU A 163 47.10 -33.94 -63.35
CA LEU A 163 46.82 -34.71 -64.56
C LEU A 163 47.07 -33.87 -65.83
N ILE A 164 46.60 -32.62 -65.88
CA ILE A 164 46.86 -31.69 -67.01
C ILE A 164 48.36 -31.42 -67.16
N LEU A 165 49.09 -31.17 -66.06
CA LEU A 165 50.54 -31.01 -66.09
C LEU A 165 51.27 -32.26 -66.58
N TYR A 166 50.82 -33.46 -66.17
CA TYR A 166 51.37 -34.74 -66.62
C TYR A 166 51.07 -34.99 -68.11
N LEU A 167 49.84 -34.74 -68.56
CA LEU A 167 49.44 -34.88 -69.96
C LEU A 167 50.24 -33.90 -70.84
N ASN A 168 50.36 -32.64 -70.45
CA ASN A 168 51.20 -31.68 -71.16
C ASN A 168 52.67 -32.14 -71.20
N LYS A 169 53.25 -32.59 -70.08
CA LYS A 169 54.63 -33.11 -70.05
C LYS A 169 54.85 -34.38 -70.89
N ARG A 170 53.81 -35.18 -71.16
CA ARG A 170 53.91 -36.46 -71.89
C ARG A 170 53.43 -36.40 -73.34
N PHE A 171 52.63 -35.40 -73.71
CA PHE A 171 51.99 -35.30 -75.03
C PHE A 171 52.15 -33.93 -75.73
N VAL A 172 52.86 -32.95 -75.14
CA VAL A 172 53.35 -31.79 -75.92
C VAL A 172 54.33 -32.31 -76.98
N GLY A 173 54.02 -32.03 -78.25
CA GLY A 173 54.72 -32.60 -79.42
C GLY A 173 54.06 -33.87 -79.98
N ALA A 174 53.08 -34.46 -79.29
CA ALA A 174 52.36 -35.65 -79.70
C ALA A 174 50.86 -35.56 -79.37
N LEU A 175 50.14 -34.65 -80.04
CA LEU A 175 48.70 -34.84 -80.25
C LEU A 175 48.51 -35.89 -81.36
N PRO A 176 47.88 -37.05 -81.08
CA PRO A 176 47.13 -37.73 -82.12
C PRO A 176 46.00 -36.78 -82.55
N LEU A 177 45.72 -36.70 -83.85
CA LEU A 177 44.46 -36.14 -84.31
C LEU A 177 43.36 -37.15 -83.94
N LEU A 178 42.72 -36.95 -82.77
CA LEU A 178 41.60 -37.80 -82.35
C LEU A 178 40.49 -37.71 -83.41
N SER A 179 40.00 -38.87 -83.85
CA SER A 179 39.01 -38.94 -84.93
C SER A 179 37.71 -38.22 -84.57
N GLU A 180 37.05 -37.70 -85.61
CA GLU A 180 35.80 -36.95 -85.52
C GLU A 180 34.70 -37.70 -84.77
N GLU A 181 34.70 -39.04 -84.83
CA GLU A 181 33.82 -39.92 -84.06
C GLU A 181 33.97 -39.76 -82.54
N ILE A 182 35.19 -39.57 -82.03
CA ILE A 182 35.42 -39.41 -80.59
C ILE A 182 34.84 -38.07 -80.13
N TRP A 183 35.06 -37.00 -80.89
CA TRP A 183 34.41 -35.71 -80.64
C TRP A 183 32.88 -35.80 -80.76
N SER A 184 32.35 -36.45 -81.79
CA SER A 184 30.91 -36.68 -81.97
C SER A 184 30.30 -37.41 -80.77
N ASN A 185 30.95 -38.46 -80.26
CA ASN A 185 30.49 -39.22 -79.11
C ASN A 185 30.63 -38.44 -77.79
N GLN A 186 31.68 -37.64 -77.63
CA GLN A 186 31.86 -36.76 -76.46
C GLN A 186 30.77 -35.67 -76.42
N VAL A 187 30.46 -35.04 -77.57
CA VAL A 187 29.40 -34.04 -77.71
C VAL A 187 28.01 -34.65 -77.49
N LYS A 188 27.74 -35.86 -78.02
CA LYS A 188 26.50 -36.60 -77.73
C LYS A 188 26.34 -36.89 -76.24
N ARG A 189 27.41 -37.31 -75.55
CA ARG A 189 27.39 -37.58 -74.11
C ARG A 189 27.14 -36.31 -73.30
N LEU A 190 27.85 -35.21 -73.60
CA LEU A 190 27.62 -33.90 -72.98
C LEU A 190 26.20 -33.35 -73.25
N SER A 191 25.63 -33.63 -74.43
CA SER A 191 24.23 -33.29 -74.75
C SER A 191 23.23 -34.08 -73.89
N GLN A 192 23.48 -35.38 -73.68
CA GLN A 192 22.67 -36.22 -72.80
C GLN A 192 22.82 -35.81 -71.33
N GLU A 193 24.02 -35.51 -70.86
CA GLU A 193 24.30 -34.99 -69.51
C GLU A 193 23.62 -33.62 -69.29
N LYS A 194 23.66 -32.72 -70.27
CA LYS A 194 22.92 -31.44 -70.24
C LYS A 194 21.41 -31.67 -70.16
N PHE A 195 20.86 -32.65 -70.88
CA PHE A 195 19.44 -33.00 -70.82
C PHE A 195 19.03 -33.60 -69.47
N GLN A 196 19.86 -34.48 -68.89
CA GLN A 196 19.68 -34.98 -67.52
C GLN A 196 19.72 -33.83 -66.50
N LEU A 197 20.69 -32.92 -66.59
CA LEU A 197 20.80 -31.73 -65.73
C LEU A 197 19.55 -30.83 -65.83
N MET A 198 19.06 -30.51 -67.03
CA MET A 198 17.81 -29.75 -67.17
C MET A 198 16.59 -30.50 -66.59
N LYS A 199 16.59 -31.83 -66.62
CA LYS A 199 15.53 -32.64 -65.99
C LYS A 199 15.61 -32.60 -64.47
N CYS A 200 16.80 -32.63 -63.88
CA CYS A 200 17.03 -32.44 -62.44
C CYS A 200 16.69 -31.02 -61.98
N SER A 201 17.05 -29.98 -62.75
CA SER A 201 16.68 -28.58 -62.47
C SER A 201 15.17 -28.35 -62.40
N ARG A 202 14.37 -29.25 -62.99
CA ARG A 202 12.91 -29.18 -62.92
C ARG A 202 12.35 -29.42 -61.52
N HIS A 203 13.06 -30.15 -60.66
CA HIS A 203 12.68 -30.34 -59.25
C HIS A 203 13.04 -29.16 -58.34
N GLN A 204 13.87 -28.22 -58.82
CA GLN A 204 14.14 -26.98 -58.10
C GLN A 204 12.98 -25.97 -58.26
N LEU A 205 12.08 -26.18 -59.23
CA LEU A 205 10.82 -25.41 -59.32
C LEU A 205 9.87 -25.81 -58.19
N ASP A 206 9.76 -27.12 -57.89
CA ASP A 206 8.98 -27.65 -56.77
C ASP A 206 9.46 -27.04 -55.43
N GLU A 207 10.79 -26.91 -55.24
CA GLU A 207 11.36 -26.19 -54.09
C GLU A 207 10.98 -24.70 -54.06
N THR A 208 10.92 -24.00 -55.20
CA THR A 208 10.50 -22.59 -55.23
C THR A 208 9.01 -22.39 -54.94
N GLU A 209 8.13 -23.34 -55.28
CA GLU A 209 6.71 -23.27 -54.90
C GLU A 209 6.52 -23.52 -53.38
N ILE A 210 7.32 -24.40 -52.78
CA ILE A 210 7.36 -24.57 -51.32
C ILE A 210 7.87 -23.28 -50.63
N GLN A 211 8.87 -22.61 -51.22
CA GLN A 211 9.38 -21.33 -50.69
C GLN A 211 8.35 -20.19 -50.82
N THR A 212 7.59 -20.08 -51.92
CA THR A 212 6.53 -19.05 -52.01
C THR A 212 5.39 -19.33 -51.03
N ALA A 213 4.96 -20.58 -50.85
CA ALA A 213 3.98 -20.95 -49.84
C ALA A 213 4.45 -20.61 -48.40
N SER A 214 5.74 -20.81 -48.12
CA SER A 214 6.36 -20.40 -46.84
C SER A 214 6.34 -18.87 -46.65
N ILE A 215 6.70 -18.12 -47.70
CA ILE A 215 6.68 -16.64 -47.69
C ILE A 215 5.25 -16.10 -47.48
N ASP A 216 4.24 -16.71 -48.09
CA ASP A 216 2.84 -16.26 -47.92
C ASP A 216 2.25 -16.64 -46.55
N ASN A 217 2.67 -17.75 -45.94
CA ASN A 217 2.39 -18.05 -44.54
C ASN A 217 3.03 -17.00 -43.59
N LEU A 218 4.30 -16.65 -43.82
CA LEU A 218 4.98 -15.60 -43.05
C LEU A 218 4.31 -14.23 -43.21
N ARG A 219 3.81 -13.89 -44.42
CA ARG A 219 3.00 -12.68 -44.67
C ARG A 219 1.68 -12.71 -43.91
N ALA A 220 1.00 -13.86 -43.84
CA ALA A 220 -0.23 -14.02 -43.06
C ALA A 220 0.02 -13.85 -41.55
N GLN A 221 1.11 -14.42 -41.03
CA GLN A 221 1.54 -14.24 -39.63
C GLN A 221 1.90 -12.79 -39.33
N LEU A 222 2.65 -12.11 -40.21
CA LEU A 222 2.98 -10.69 -40.09
C LEU A 222 1.71 -9.82 -40.05
N LYS A 223 0.70 -10.15 -40.85
CA LYS A 223 -0.59 -9.45 -40.86
C LYS A 223 -1.37 -9.68 -39.56
N SER A 224 -1.37 -10.90 -39.01
CA SER A 224 -1.93 -11.21 -37.69
C SER A 224 -1.24 -10.41 -36.58
N LEU A 225 0.10 -10.40 -36.57
CA LEU A 225 0.92 -9.62 -35.62
C LEU A 225 0.68 -8.12 -35.75
N SER A 226 0.47 -7.59 -36.96
CA SER A 226 0.13 -6.17 -37.15
C SER A 226 -1.24 -5.82 -36.55
N PHE A 227 -2.23 -6.70 -36.66
CA PHE A 227 -3.54 -6.52 -36.04
C PHE A 227 -3.44 -6.61 -34.51
N ALA A 228 -2.70 -7.58 -33.98
CA ALA A 228 -2.41 -7.70 -32.56
C ALA A 228 -1.71 -6.44 -32.01
N LYS A 229 -0.70 -5.91 -32.72
CA LYS A 229 -0.06 -4.64 -32.37
C LYS A 229 -1.07 -3.49 -32.29
N THR A 230 -1.88 -3.28 -33.34
CA THR A 230 -2.89 -2.19 -33.32
C THR A 230 -3.99 -2.37 -32.26
N SER A 231 -4.19 -3.59 -31.74
CA SER A 231 -5.07 -3.86 -30.60
C SER A 231 -4.39 -3.48 -29.27
N VAL A 232 -3.10 -3.79 -29.12
CA VAL A 232 -2.28 -3.36 -27.98
C VAL A 232 -2.08 -1.85 -27.95
N ASP A 233 -1.76 -1.22 -29.09
CA ASP A 233 -1.59 0.23 -29.23
C ASP A 233 -2.84 0.99 -28.72
N LYS A 234 -4.06 0.52 -29.09
CA LYS A 234 -5.34 1.08 -28.59
C LYS A 234 -5.61 0.81 -27.11
N ARG A 235 -5.14 -0.32 -26.57
CA ARG A 235 -5.24 -0.59 -25.13
C ARG A 235 -4.27 0.26 -24.32
N LEU A 236 -3.13 0.64 -24.89
CA LEU A 236 -2.18 1.58 -24.31
C LEU A 236 -2.80 3.00 -24.28
N GLU A 237 -3.32 3.48 -25.42
CA GLU A 237 -4.02 4.77 -25.53
C GLU A 237 -5.14 4.94 -24.49
N VAL A 238 -5.97 3.90 -24.29
CA VAL A 238 -7.03 3.90 -23.25
C VAL A 238 -6.44 3.84 -21.82
N ALA A 239 -5.31 3.19 -21.60
CA ALA A 239 -4.66 3.14 -20.30
C ALA A 239 -4.01 4.50 -19.95
N GLU A 240 -3.35 5.16 -20.92
CA GLU A 240 -2.79 6.51 -20.80
C GLU A 240 -3.90 7.53 -20.49
N GLU A 241 -5.05 7.45 -21.19
CA GLU A 241 -6.25 8.25 -20.88
C GLU A 241 -6.77 8.04 -19.45
N VAL A 242 -6.65 6.83 -18.89
CA VAL A 242 -7.08 6.51 -17.53
C VAL A 242 -6.07 6.99 -16.49
N ILE A 243 -4.77 6.86 -16.76
CA ILE A 243 -3.69 7.38 -15.92
C ILE A 243 -3.82 8.91 -15.80
N ALA A 244 -3.97 9.64 -16.91
CA ALA A 244 -4.15 11.10 -16.89
C ALA A 244 -5.38 11.56 -16.07
N LYS A 245 -6.46 10.76 -16.04
CA LYS A 245 -7.65 11.04 -15.21
C LYS A 245 -7.38 10.78 -13.73
N TYR A 246 -6.60 9.76 -13.38
CA TYR A 246 -6.15 9.53 -12.00
C TYR A 246 -5.16 10.61 -11.53
N GLU A 247 -4.20 11.02 -12.36
CA GLU A 247 -3.28 12.12 -12.07
C GLU A 247 -4.04 13.43 -11.80
N ALA A 248 -5.03 13.77 -12.63
CA ALA A 248 -5.88 14.94 -12.42
C ALA A 248 -6.66 14.87 -11.08
N LEU A 249 -7.18 13.69 -10.71
CA LEU A 249 -7.85 13.46 -9.44
C LEU A 249 -6.88 13.58 -8.24
N VAL A 250 -5.68 13.00 -8.34
CA VAL A 250 -4.64 13.10 -7.31
C VAL A 250 -4.21 14.55 -7.11
N ASN A 251 -4.00 15.31 -8.19
CA ASN A 251 -3.66 16.73 -8.12
C ASN A 251 -4.79 17.56 -7.48
N SER A 252 -6.06 17.23 -7.75
CA SER A 252 -7.21 17.86 -7.07
C SER A 252 -7.19 17.55 -5.56
N LEU A 253 -7.03 16.27 -5.18
CA LEU A 253 -7.01 15.85 -3.78
C LEU A 253 -5.81 16.41 -3.00
N GLN A 254 -4.65 16.54 -3.62
CA GLN A 254 -3.49 17.23 -3.04
C GLN A 254 -3.77 18.73 -2.83
N THR A 255 -4.41 19.37 -3.81
CA THR A 255 -4.83 20.79 -3.69
C THR A 255 -5.85 20.96 -2.56
N ASP A 256 -6.81 20.04 -2.42
CA ASP A 256 -7.79 20.05 -1.33
C ASP A 256 -7.16 19.74 0.04
N MET A 257 -6.17 18.85 0.12
CA MET A 257 -5.36 18.63 1.33
C MET A 257 -4.65 19.92 1.75
N ILE A 258 -3.92 20.56 0.84
CA ILE A 258 -3.22 21.83 1.11
C ILE A 258 -4.26 22.87 1.55
N ASN A 259 -5.38 23.02 0.85
CA ASN A 259 -6.49 23.91 1.23
C ASN A 259 -7.15 23.55 2.58
N MET A 260 -6.92 22.38 3.16
CA MET A 260 -7.41 22.00 4.49
C MET A 260 -6.33 22.22 5.56
N GLU A 261 -5.07 21.90 5.28
CA GLU A 261 -3.91 22.26 6.12
C GLU A 261 -3.86 23.78 6.32
N ASP A 262 -4.04 24.54 5.24
CA ASP A 262 -4.11 26.01 5.18
C ASP A 262 -5.29 26.58 5.99
N LYS A 263 -6.37 25.82 6.20
CA LYS A 263 -7.48 26.16 7.11
C LYS A 263 -7.20 25.76 8.55
N TYR A 264 -6.60 24.60 8.78
CA TYR A 264 -6.21 24.14 10.12
C TYR A 264 -5.12 25.04 10.72
N GLU A 265 -4.14 25.51 9.95
CA GLU A 265 -3.15 26.48 10.42
C GLU A 265 -3.81 27.82 10.77
N LYS A 266 -4.76 28.31 9.97
CA LYS A 266 -5.54 29.52 10.29
C LYS A 266 -6.38 29.35 11.56
N LEU A 267 -7.01 28.19 11.74
CA LEU A 267 -7.73 27.84 12.98
C LEU A 267 -6.80 27.69 14.17
N LEU A 268 -5.59 27.14 14.01
CA LEU A 268 -4.59 27.03 15.07
C LEU A 268 -4.03 28.40 15.47
N LEU A 269 -3.77 29.28 14.49
CA LEU A 269 -3.41 30.67 14.70
C LEU A 269 -4.53 31.48 15.35
N GLU A 270 -5.80 31.18 15.06
CA GLU A 270 -6.93 31.82 15.74
C GLU A 270 -7.13 31.26 17.16
N ALA A 271 -6.97 29.95 17.36
CA ALA A 271 -6.99 29.31 18.67
C ALA A 271 -5.86 29.86 19.56
N HIS A 272 -4.62 29.95 19.07
CA HIS A 272 -3.52 30.59 19.80
C HIS A 272 -3.77 32.08 20.01
N LYS A 273 -4.40 32.83 19.09
CA LYS A 273 -4.80 34.23 19.36
C LYS A 273 -5.93 34.35 20.38
N VAL A 274 -6.79 33.34 20.54
CA VAL A 274 -7.80 33.27 21.60
C VAL A 274 -7.14 32.88 22.92
N GLU A 275 -6.20 31.93 22.89
CA GLU A 275 -5.36 31.53 24.02
C GLU A 275 -4.53 32.72 24.51
N GLU A 276 -3.75 33.39 23.66
CA GLU A 276 -3.04 34.64 23.97
C GLU A 276 -3.97 35.76 24.47
N LYS A 277 -5.22 35.86 24.00
CA LYS A 277 -6.20 36.83 24.54
C LYS A 277 -6.68 36.42 25.92
N LEU A 278 -6.90 35.13 26.18
CA LEU A 278 -7.33 34.60 27.46
C LEU A 278 -6.19 34.64 28.48
N ASP A 279 -4.97 34.39 28.01
CA ASP A 279 -3.73 34.43 28.77
C ASP A 279 -3.26 35.87 28.99
N SER A 280 -3.55 36.82 28.09
CA SER A 280 -3.38 38.27 28.33
C SER A 280 -4.55 38.92 29.05
N LEU A 281 -5.69 38.23 29.21
CA LEU A 281 -6.73 38.56 30.18
C LEU A 281 -6.31 38.06 31.58
N ASN A 282 -5.89 36.81 31.72
CA ASN A 282 -5.31 36.25 32.95
C ASN A 282 -4.10 37.10 33.40
N LYS A 283 -3.14 37.35 32.50
CA LYS A 283 -1.99 38.24 32.75
C LYS A 283 -2.37 39.71 32.84
N LYS A 284 -3.61 40.14 32.55
CA LYS A 284 -4.13 41.47 32.94
C LYS A 284 -4.78 41.45 34.32
N ASP A 285 -5.37 40.35 34.75
CA ASP A 285 -5.82 40.15 36.13
C ASP A 285 -4.62 39.98 37.09
N GLU A 286 -3.53 39.38 36.61
CA GLU A 286 -2.24 39.31 37.32
C GLU A 286 -1.38 40.57 37.13
N LYS A 287 -1.44 41.30 36.01
CA LYS A 287 -0.80 42.62 35.91
C LYS A 287 -1.57 43.73 36.62
N ALA A 288 -2.89 43.61 36.80
CA ALA A 288 -3.61 44.39 37.81
C ALA A 288 -3.07 44.12 39.24
N ARG A 289 -2.31 43.04 39.45
CA ARG A 289 -1.57 42.72 40.69
C ARG A 289 -0.04 42.93 40.58
N GLN A 290 0.53 43.23 39.40
CA GLN A 290 1.99 43.24 39.17
C GLN A 290 2.54 44.41 38.31
N GLU A 291 1.70 45.24 37.68
CA GLU A 291 2.11 46.53 37.07
C GLU A 291 2.37 47.63 38.13
N THR A 292 2.61 47.20 39.37
CA THR A 292 3.54 47.83 40.30
C THR A 292 5.01 47.82 39.82
N THR A 293 5.42 47.02 38.81
CA THR A 293 6.85 46.86 38.43
C THR A 293 7.20 46.75 36.92
N GLN A 294 8.35 47.34 36.56
CA GLN A 294 8.99 47.69 35.26
C GLN A 294 9.64 46.52 34.45
N VAL A 295 10.35 46.64 33.28
CA VAL A 295 10.21 47.31 31.93
C VAL A 295 11.54 47.25 31.06
N ARG A 296 11.54 46.80 29.76
CA ARG A 296 12.56 46.95 28.61
C ARG A 296 13.94 46.14 28.60
N LYS A 297 14.81 45.90 27.55
CA LYS A 297 14.92 45.97 26.00
C LYS A 297 16.31 45.47 25.33
N GLU A 298 16.38 45.09 24.00
CA GLU A 298 17.38 45.21 22.80
C GLU A 298 18.98 45.03 22.79
N GLU A 299 19.85 44.96 21.70
CA GLU A 299 20.07 44.40 20.26
C GLU A 299 21.30 45.09 19.47
N ASP A 300 22.05 44.77 18.32
CA ASP A 300 22.47 43.65 17.34
C ASP A 300 23.68 44.04 16.30
N GLU A 301 24.12 43.23 15.26
CA GLU A 301 25.02 43.42 13.99
C GLU A 301 26.59 43.03 13.94
N LYS A 302 27.49 42.82 12.89
CA LYS A 302 27.74 42.67 11.36
C LYS A 302 29.26 42.22 11.00
N ASP A 303 30.03 42.11 9.84
CA ASP A 303 30.12 42.13 8.29
C ASP A 303 31.61 41.70 7.77
N VAL A 304 32.22 41.63 6.51
CA VAL A 304 32.02 41.26 5.02
C VAL A 304 33.31 41.38 4.02
N GLU A 305 33.50 40.57 2.89
CA GLU A 305 34.36 40.67 1.58
C GLU A 305 35.98 40.60 1.51
N VAL A 306 36.87 40.43 0.43
CA VAL A 306 36.96 39.88 -1.02
C VAL A 306 38.37 39.96 -1.82
N VAL A 307 38.56 39.36 -3.07
CA VAL A 307 39.41 39.75 -4.34
C VAL A 307 40.58 38.85 -5.03
N LYS A 308 41.06 39.03 -6.36
CA LYS A 308 41.56 37.98 -7.45
C LYS A 308 42.95 38.09 -8.40
N PRO A 309 43.17 37.82 -9.80
CA PRO A 309 44.34 37.05 -10.52
C PRO A 309 45.09 37.45 -11.95
N ASN A 310 46.10 36.69 -12.62
CA ASN A 310 46.85 36.86 -14.01
C ASN A 310 47.93 35.71 -14.50
N ILE A 311 48.85 35.55 -15.58
CA ILE A 311 49.19 35.74 -17.11
C ILE A 311 50.68 35.15 -17.59
N LYS A 312 51.40 34.99 -18.82
CA LYS A 312 51.42 34.39 -20.28
C LYS A 312 52.89 34.21 -21.06
N PRO A 313 53.15 33.51 -22.28
CA PRO A 313 54.51 33.07 -22.95
C PRO A 313 54.85 33.07 -24.57
N GLN A 314 56.06 32.59 -25.15
CA GLN A 314 56.65 32.53 -26.62
C GLN A 314 57.81 31.41 -26.94
N SER A 315 58.66 31.07 -28.04
CA SER A 315 59.11 31.25 -29.55
C SER A 315 60.38 30.28 -29.99
N GLU A 316 61.14 29.99 -31.14
CA GLU A 316 61.33 30.14 -32.69
C GLU A 316 62.57 29.30 -33.45
N PRO A 317 62.80 29.15 -34.84
CA PRO A 317 63.78 28.21 -35.63
C PRO A 317 64.57 28.57 -37.05
N ARG A 318 65.61 27.82 -37.65
CA ARG A 318 66.45 28.05 -38.98
C ARG A 318 67.25 26.84 -39.78
N GLN A 319 67.98 26.95 -40.99
CA GLN A 319 68.58 25.83 -41.95
C GLN A 319 69.73 26.11 -43.12
N LYS A 320 70.52 25.13 -43.78
CA LYS A 320 71.48 25.16 -45.06
C LYS A 320 72.15 23.76 -45.60
N SER A 321 73.05 23.37 -46.64
CA SER A 321 73.78 23.71 -48.00
C SER A 321 74.74 22.55 -48.70
N VAL A 322 75.31 22.56 -50.01
CA VAL A 322 76.06 21.43 -50.85
C VAL A 322 77.09 21.80 -52.09
N ASP A 323 78.06 20.95 -52.69
CA ASP A 323 78.95 21.16 -53.99
C ASP A 323 79.80 19.97 -54.79
N LYS A 324 80.71 20.21 -55.84
CA LYS A 324 81.28 19.32 -57.01
C LYS A 324 82.81 19.42 -57.62
N PRO A 325 83.44 18.46 -58.42
CA PRO A 325 84.87 18.44 -59.05
C PRO A 325 85.18 18.10 -60.63
N GLU A 326 86.45 17.77 -61.14
CA GLU A 326 86.95 17.57 -62.62
C GLU A 326 88.26 16.67 -62.98
N PRO A 327 88.70 16.37 -64.28
CA PRO A 327 89.83 15.45 -64.77
C PRO A 327 90.89 15.93 -65.89
N ASN A 328 91.79 15.07 -66.50
CA ASN A 328 92.94 15.42 -67.44
C ASN A 328 93.44 14.36 -68.55
N LYS A 329 94.48 14.59 -69.43
CA LYS A 329 94.84 13.88 -70.75
C LYS A 329 96.29 13.29 -71.00
N VAL A 330 96.51 12.37 -72.01
CA VAL A 330 97.83 11.97 -72.71
C VAL A 330 97.70 11.30 -74.15
N ASP A 331 98.62 11.63 -75.10
CA ASP A 331 99.18 11.05 -76.40
C ASP A 331 98.46 10.16 -77.47
N ASP A 332 98.61 10.47 -78.79
CA ASP A 332 97.71 10.01 -79.90
C ASP A 332 98.05 8.80 -80.82
N GLU A 333 99.29 8.53 -81.28
CA GLU A 333 99.46 7.72 -82.52
C GLU A 333 99.40 6.18 -82.41
N GLN A 334 99.83 5.56 -81.30
CA GLN A 334 99.38 4.19 -81.01
C GLN A 334 97.92 4.13 -80.54
N LEU A 335 97.36 5.30 -80.20
CA LEU A 335 95.95 5.42 -79.87
C LEU A 335 95.13 5.28 -81.16
N THR A 336 95.37 5.95 -82.28
CA THR A 336 94.55 5.84 -83.54
C THR A 336 94.00 4.44 -83.90
N SER A 337 94.81 3.42 -84.18
CA SER A 337 94.27 2.07 -84.53
C SER A 337 93.65 1.31 -83.34
N LYS A 338 93.93 1.73 -82.10
CA LYS A 338 93.15 1.35 -80.91
C LYS A 338 91.87 2.17 -80.81
N ILE A 339 91.85 3.45 -81.19
CA ILE A 339 90.70 4.34 -81.25
C ILE A 339 89.69 3.76 -82.22
N ASP A 340 90.07 3.35 -83.43
CA ASP A 340 89.11 2.78 -84.39
C ASP A 340 88.40 1.53 -83.81
N LYS A 341 89.17 0.63 -83.17
CA LYS A 341 88.62 -0.57 -82.52
C LYS A 341 87.83 -0.26 -81.26
N LEU A 342 88.31 0.67 -80.44
CA LEU A 342 87.63 1.17 -79.25
C LEU A 342 86.44 2.05 -79.62
N GLN A 343 86.35 2.61 -80.83
CA GLN A 343 85.21 3.37 -81.34
C GLN A 343 84.11 2.40 -81.77
N VAL A 344 84.43 1.35 -82.52
CA VAL A 344 83.45 0.29 -82.82
C VAL A 344 83.00 -0.40 -81.52
N GLU A 345 83.92 -0.72 -80.61
CA GLU A 345 83.53 -1.28 -79.31
C GLU A 345 82.75 -0.24 -78.46
N LEU A 346 83.10 1.04 -78.48
CA LEU A 346 82.36 2.11 -77.80
C LEU A 346 80.98 2.34 -78.42
N GLU A 347 80.80 2.21 -79.73
CA GLU A 347 79.50 2.31 -80.40
C GLU A 347 78.61 1.12 -80.03
N GLU A 348 79.15 -0.11 -80.02
CA GLU A 348 78.41 -1.27 -79.50
C GLU A 348 78.07 -1.12 -78.01
N LYS A 349 78.99 -0.59 -77.19
CA LYS A 349 78.74 -0.36 -75.75
C LYS A 349 77.76 0.78 -75.53
N MET A 350 77.84 1.87 -76.30
CA MET A 350 76.90 3.00 -76.23
C MET A 350 75.51 2.57 -76.68
N LYS A 351 75.39 1.77 -77.74
CA LYS A 351 74.12 1.16 -78.14
C LYS A 351 73.58 0.24 -77.05
N THR A 352 74.43 -0.63 -76.47
CA THR A 352 74.06 -1.49 -75.34
C THR A 352 73.66 -0.69 -74.10
N VAL A 353 74.26 0.49 -73.86
CA VAL A 353 73.90 1.42 -72.79
C VAL A 353 72.59 2.15 -73.11
N GLN A 354 72.34 2.51 -74.37
CA GLN A 354 71.11 3.13 -74.82
C GLN A 354 69.92 2.15 -74.72
N ASP A 355 70.08 0.91 -75.19
CA ASP A 355 69.09 -0.17 -75.02
C ASP A 355 68.78 -0.41 -73.53
N LYS A 356 69.81 -0.40 -72.66
CA LYS A 356 69.64 -0.53 -71.21
C LYS A 356 69.00 0.70 -70.58
N ASN A 357 69.32 1.91 -71.04
CA ASN A 357 68.69 3.14 -70.58
C ASN A 357 67.21 3.16 -70.95
N GLU A 358 66.82 2.72 -72.15
CA GLU A 358 65.40 2.57 -72.51
C GLU A 358 64.67 1.55 -71.62
N ILE A 359 65.33 0.46 -71.22
CA ILE A 359 64.78 -0.53 -70.28
C ILE A 359 64.63 0.09 -68.87
N ILE A 360 65.62 0.87 -68.42
CA ILE A 360 65.58 1.61 -67.16
C ILE A 360 64.47 2.68 -67.19
N GLU A 361 64.28 3.39 -68.30
CA GLU A 361 63.21 4.37 -68.52
C GLU A 361 61.83 3.71 -68.37
N LYS A 362 61.63 2.55 -69.00
CA LYS A 362 60.40 1.75 -68.90
C LYS A 362 60.14 1.30 -67.45
N TYR A 363 61.16 0.79 -66.75
CA TYR A 363 61.02 0.43 -65.33
C TYR A 363 60.83 1.63 -64.39
N ASN A 364 61.40 2.79 -64.69
CA ASN A 364 61.17 4.03 -63.94
C ASN A 364 59.71 4.50 -64.08
N VAL A 365 59.13 4.41 -65.29
CA VAL A 365 57.71 4.70 -65.54
C VAL A 365 56.79 3.72 -64.82
N GLU A 366 57.11 2.41 -64.81
CA GLU A 366 56.36 1.43 -64.02
C GLU A 366 56.48 1.66 -62.51
N MET A 367 57.69 1.96 -62.01
CA MET A 367 57.92 2.33 -60.61
C MET A 367 57.16 3.59 -60.19
N SER A 368 57.03 4.57 -61.08
CA SER A 368 56.23 5.78 -60.82
C SER A 368 54.74 5.44 -60.68
N LYS A 369 54.19 4.67 -61.62
CA LYS A 369 52.79 4.20 -61.58
C LYS A 369 52.50 3.30 -60.37
N LEU A 370 53.46 2.49 -59.95
CA LEU A 370 53.34 1.66 -58.75
C LEU A 370 53.38 2.50 -57.46
N LYS A 371 54.24 3.53 -57.38
CA LYS A 371 54.24 4.49 -56.26
C LYS A 371 52.92 5.27 -56.16
N GLU A 372 52.43 5.76 -57.29
CA GLU A 372 51.13 6.45 -57.40
C GLU A 372 49.97 5.56 -56.92
N LYS A 373 49.93 4.32 -57.39
CA LYS A 373 48.93 3.32 -56.96
C LYS A 373 49.05 2.91 -55.48
N VAL A 374 50.26 2.92 -54.91
CA VAL A 374 50.47 2.73 -53.46
C VAL A 374 50.00 3.95 -52.67
N ALA A 375 50.19 5.16 -53.17
CA ALA A 375 49.67 6.37 -52.55
C ALA A 375 48.13 6.38 -52.51
N GLU A 376 47.46 6.06 -53.63
CA GLU A 376 46.00 5.87 -53.66
C GLU A 376 45.52 4.84 -52.63
N LEU A 377 46.23 3.71 -52.51
CA LEU A 377 45.84 2.64 -51.60
C LEU A 377 46.03 3.04 -50.12
N ASN A 378 47.07 3.80 -49.79
CA ASN A 378 47.23 4.39 -48.46
C ASN A 378 46.16 5.43 -48.15
N GLU A 379 45.77 6.28 -49.11
CA GLU A 379 44.67 7.24 -48.91
C GLU A 379 43.33 6.52 -48.69
N LYS A 380 43.06 5.45 -49.45
CA LYS A 380 41.90 4.57 -49.29
C LYS A 380 41.94 3.75 -48.00
N LEU A 381 43.12 3.49 -47.44
CA LEU A 381 43.30 2.87 -46.13
C LEU A 381 43.02 3.87 -44.99
N ASN A 382 43.68 5.02 -44.99
CA ASN A 382 43.50 6.07 -43.98
C ASN A 382 42.03 6.52 -43.87
N THR A 383 41.35 6.71 -45.01
CA THR A 383 39.92 7.05 -45.03
C THR A 383 39.01 5.92 -44.55
N LYS A 384 39.45 4.66 -44.63
CA LYS A 384 38.76 3.50 -44.03
C LYS A 384 39.00 3.37 -42.54
N GLU A 385 40.21 3.66 -42.08
CA GLU A 385 40.56 3.66 -40.66
C GLU A 385 39.83 4.77 -39.91
N GLU A 386 39.75 5.98 -40.46
CA GLU A 386 38.98 7.08 -39.84
C GLU A 386 37.46 6.79 -39.83
N GLN A 387 36.90 6.18 -40.89
CA GLN A 387 35.51 5.68 -40.90
C GLN A 387 35.25 4.59 -39.85
N LEU A 388 36.26 3.79 -39.49
CA LEU A 388 36.16 2.82 -38.41
C LEU A 388 36.25 3.50 -37.04
N ARG A 389 37.12 4.50 -36.91
CA ARG A 389 37.36 5.26 -35.68
C ARG A 389 36.09 5.99 -35.21
N ILE A 390 35.47 6.75 -36.12
CA ILE A 390 34.19 7.45 -35.87
C ILE A 390 33.12 6.44 -35.42
N LYS A 391 33.03 5.27 -36.07
CA LYS A 391 32.04 4.24 -35.71
C LYS A 391 32.30 3.57 -34.36
N ILE A 392 33.55 3.51 -33.90
CA ILE A 392 33.87 3.05 -32.55
C ILE A 392 33.41 4.09 -31.53
N GLU A 393 33.62 5.38 -31.80
CA GLU A 393 33.21 6.50 -30.95
C GLU A 393 31.65 6.63 -30.88
N ASP A 394 30.96 6.42 -32.00
CA ASP A 394 29.49 6.27 -32.07
C ASP A 394 28.99 5.09 -31.22
N LEU A 395 29.66 3.93 -31.30
CA LEU A 395 29.30 2.73 -30.54
C LEU A 395 29.56 2.88 -29.04
N GLU A 396 30.66 3.54 -28.65
CA GLU A 396 30.98 3.80 -27.25
C GLU A 396 30.04 4.83 -26.63
N SER A 397 29.71 5.92 -27.35
CA SER A 397 28.73 6.90 -26.90
C SER A 397 27.31 6.31 -26.79
N PHE A 398 26.89 5.48 -27.75
CA PHE A 398 25.61 4.74 -27.68
C PHE A 398 25.58 3.75 -26.51
N LYS A 399 26.68 3.04 -26.26
CA LYS A 399 26.82 2.10 -25.13
C LYS A 399 26.81 2.82 -23.77
N MET A 400 27.41 4.01 -23.68
CA MET A 400 27.31 4.89 -22.51
C MET A 400 25.88 5.41 -22.32
N ALA A 401 25.19 5.81 -23.39
CA ALA A 401 23.80 6.26 -23.32
C ALA A 401 22.85 5.16 -22.83
N ILE A 402 22.97 3.92 -23.33
CA ILE A 402 22.22 2.76 -22.81
C ILE A 402 22.53 2.54 -21.33
N ARG A 403 23.82 2.56 -20.94
CA ARG A 403 24.22 2.30 -19.55
C ARG A 403 23.67 3.35 -18.58
N ASN A 404 23.75 4.62 -18.95
CA ASN A 404 23.22 5.71 -18.13
C ASN A 404 21.68 5.65 -18.03
N ARG A 405 20.99 5.27 -19.11
CA ARG A 405 19.53 5.08 -19.10
C ARG A 405 19.12 3.89 -18.23
N SER A 406 19.76 2.74 -18.40
CA SER A 406 19.52 1.54 -17.57
C SER A 406 19.73 1.82 -16.09
N VAL A 407 20.78 2.55 -15.71
CA VAL A 407 21.05 2.93 -14.32
C VAL A 407 20.02 3.94 -13.81
N ALA A 408 19.57 4.90 -14.63
CA ALA A 408 18.52 5.84 -14.24
C ALA A 408 17.18 5.13 -14.00
N ASP A 409 16.79 4.23 -14.91
CA ASP A 409 15.54 3.47 -14.83
C ASP A 409 15.55 2.49 -13.63
N GLU A 410 16.69 1.82 -13.34
CA GLU A 410 16.87 0.96 -12.16
C GLU A 410 16.91 1.74 -10.83
N MET A 411 17.52 2.93 -10.80
CA MET A 411 17.57 3.77 -9.60
C MET A 411 16.20 4.38 -9.29
N SER A 412 15.53 4.98 -10.29
CA SER A 412 14.22 5.65 -10.09
C SER A 412 13.14 4.68 -9.65
N SER A 413 12.99 3.54 -10.36
CA SER A 413 11.98 2.54 -10.01
C SER A 413 12.20 1.92 -8.63
N ARG A 414 13.46 1.79 -8.20
CA ARG A 414 13.82 1.25 -6.89
C ARG A 414 13.62 2.25 -5.76
N GLU A 415 14.04 3.50 -5.93
CA GLU A 415 13.85 4.53 -4.90
C GLU A 415 12.35 4.86 -4.71
N GLU A 416 11.54 4.88 -5.77
CA GLU A 416 10.10 5.07 -5.65
C GLU A 416 9.38 3.87 -5.00
N ALA A 417 9.77 2.64 -5.33
CA ALA A 417 9.25 1.43 -4.69
C ALA A 417 9.62 1.37 -3.20
N GLU A 418 10.92 1.45 -2.87
CA GLU A 418 11.39 1.40 -1.47
C GLU A 418 10.90 2.61 -0.65
N SER A 419 10.63 3.78 -1.27
CA SER A 419 10.05 4.95 -0.60
C SER A 419 8.54 4.81 -0.35
N SER A 420 7.77 4.35 -1.34
CA SER A 420 6.32 4.17 -1.23
C SER A 420 5.94 3.04 -0.28
N GLU A 421 6.63 1.89 -0.36
CA GLU A 421 6.44 0.75 0.54
C GLU A 421 6.80 1.13 1.99
N LYS A 422 7.91 1.85 2.20
CA LYS A 422 8.35 2.30 3.54
C LYS A 422 7.45 3.40 4.12
N LYS A 423 6.83 4.24 3.28
CA LYS A 423 5.72 5.13 3.69
C LYS A 423 4.48 4.33 4.08
N ALA A 424 4.08 3.34 3.29
CA ALA A 424 2.94 2.48 3.59
C ALA A 424 3.14 1.73 4.92
N PHE A 425 4.30 1.08 5.13
CA PHE A 425 4.64 0.45 6.41
C PHE A 425 4.61 1.44 7.57
N LYS A 426 5.10 2.68 7.41
CA LYS A 426 5.02 3.70 8.47
C LYS A 426 3.57 4.05 8.82
N VAL A 427 2.69 4.20 7.83
CA VAL A 427 1.25 4.44 8.06
C VAL A 427 0.60 3.24 8.74
N THR A 428 0.92 2.01 8.32
CA THR A 428 0.41 0.78 8.95
C THR A 428 0.87 0.64 10.40
N VAL A 429 2.14 0.94 10.70
CA VAL A 429 2.67 0.96 12.07
C VAL A 429 1.94 2.00 12.92
N SER A 430 1.80 3.25 12.46
CA SER A 430 1.07 4.28 13.21
C SER A 430 -0.43 3.99 13.37
N SER A 431 -1.03 3.23 12.45
CA SER A 431 -2.39 2.70 12.60
C SER A 431 -2.45 1.62 13.69
N LEU A 432 -1.50 0.69 13.71
CA LEU A 432 -1.40 -0.36 14.73
C LEU A 432 -1.10 0.22 16.13
N GLU A 433 -0.24 1.24 16.23
CA GLU A 433 0.04 1.98 17.47
C GLU A 433 -1.23 2.64 18.03
N ASN A 434 -2.04 3.30 17.17
CA ASN A 434 -3.33 3.86 17.56
C ASN A 434 -4.33 2.77 18.01
N ILE A 435 -4.39 1.64 17.30
CA ILE A 435 -5.25 0.50 17.70
C ILE A 435 -4.81 -0.05 19.06
N ILE A 436 -3.51 -0.21 19.30
CA ILE A 436 -2.97 -0.66 20.60
C ILE A 436 -3.36 0.32 21.70
N ALA A 437 -3.17 1.64 21.51
CA ALA A 437 -3.56 2.66 22.47
C ALA A 437 -5.07 2.63 22.79
N GLN A 438 -5.93 2.46 21.78
CA GLN A 438 -7.38 2.28 21.98
C GLN A 438 -7.71 1.00 22.77
N LYS A 439 -7.03 -0.13 22.47
CA LYS A 439 -7.21 -1.38 23.23
C LYS A 439 -6.71 -1.24 24.67
N GLU A 440 -5.61 -0.55 24.92
CA GLU A 440 -5.15 -0.27 26.29
C GLU A 440 -6.15 0.56 27.10
N ILE A 441 -6.70 1.63 26.51
CA ILE A 441 -7.76 2.45 27.14
C ILE A 441 -8.99 1.58 27.42
N THR A 442 -9.38 0.74 26.47
CA THR A 442 -10.49 -0.22 26.62
C THR A 442 -10.25 -1.20 27.77
N ILE A 443 -9.03 -1.74 27.90
CA ILE A 443 -8.64 -2.66 28.99
C ILE A 443 -8.66 -1.93 30.34
N LYS A 444 -8.13 -0.70 30.43
CA LYS A 444 -8.18 0.15 31.64
C LYS A 444 -9.64 0.45 32.05
N ASN A 445 -10.53 0.69 31.09
CA ASN A 445 -11.96 0.87 31.35
C ASN A 445 -12.62 -0.42 31.90
N TYR A 446 -12.35 -1.58 31.30
CA TYR A 446 -12.85 -2.86 31.82
C TYR A 446 -12.28 -3.22 33.20
N GLN A 447 -11.00 -2.94 33.47
CA GLN A 447 -10.40 -3.10 34.80
C GLN A 447 -11.09 -2.20 35.83
N THR A 448 -11.34 -0.94 35.49
CA THR A 448 -12.05 0.02 36.36
C THR A 448 -13.49 -0.44 36.64
N LEU A 449 -14.19 -0.94 35.61
CA LEU A 449 -15.55 -1.48 35.75
C LEU A 449 -15.57 -2.75 36.61
N LEU A 450 -14.58 -3.64 36.45
CA LEU A 450 -14.43 -4.85 37.26
C LEU A 450 -14.19 -4.49 38.74
N GLU A 451 -13.30 -3.53 39.03
CA GLU A 451 -13.04 -3.10 40.42
C GLU A 451 -14.27 -2.48 41.07
N LYS A 452 -14.99 -1.61 40.35
CA LYS A 452 -16.27 -1.06 40.81
C LYS A 452 -17.33 -2.14 41.05
N THR A 453 -17.34 -3.20 40.24
CA THR A 453 -18.25 -4.35 40.42
C THR A 453 -17.87 -5.18 41.64
N LYS A 454 -16.57 -5.40 41.91
CA LYS A 454 -16.10 -6.03 43.17
C LYS A 454 -16.52 -5.20 44.38
N GLU A 455 -16.34 -3.88 44.32
CA GLU A 455 -16.66 -2.97 45.42
C GLU A 455 -18.17 -2.93 45.71
N GLN A 456 -19.02 -2.93 44.67
CA GLN A 456 -20.47 -3.11 44.81
C GLN A 456 -20.86 -4.48 45.39
N ASN A 457 -20.17 -5.55 45.00
CA ASN A 457 -20.39 -6.89 45.57
C ASN A 457 -19.92 -6.98 47.04
N ILE A 458 -18.85 -6.29 47.42
CA ILE A 458 -18.39 -6.20 48.81
C ILE A 458 -19.40 -5.38 49.66
N GLN A 459 -19.88 -4.25 49.15
CA GLN A 459 -20.88 -3.43 49.84
C GLN A 459 -22.20 -4.18 50.03
N THR A 460 -22.71 -4.85 48.99
CA THR A 460 -23.95 -5.65 49.11
C THR A 460 -23.77 -6.88 50.00
N MET A 461 -22.59 -7.49 50.04
CA MET A 461 -22.26 -8.54 51.00
C MET A 461 -22.27 -8.01 52.44
N LEU A 462 -21.70 -6.83 52.70
CA LEU A 462 -21.72 -6.18 54.02
C LEU A 462 -23.15 -5.80 54.43
N ASP A 463 -23.96 -5.27 53.53
CA ASP A 463 -25.36 -4.93 53.81
C ASP A 463 -26.20 -6.18 54.10
N LEU A 464 -25.97 -7.28 53.38
CA LEU A 464 -26.58 -8.58 53.67
C LEU A 464 -26.09 -9.15 55.01
N GLN A 465 -24.80 -9.06 55.33
CA GLN A 465 -24.23 -9.51 56.61
C GLN A 465 -24.84 -8.73 57.78
N ASN A 466 -24.88 -7.40 57.69
CA ASN A 466 -25.53 -6.52 58.66
C ASN A 466 -27.02 -6.88 58.84
N LYS A 467 -27.73 -7.17 57.74
CA LYS A 467 -29.13 -7.58 57.76
C LYS A 467 -29.30 -8.95 58.43
N CYS A 468 -28.45 -9.92 58.15
CA CYS A 468 -28.41 -11.23 58.83
C CYS A 468 -28.12 -11.08 60.33
N SER A 469 -27.13 -10.27 60.74
CA SER A 469 -26.87 -9.99 62.16
C SER A 469 -28.03 -9.29 62.85
N SER A 470 -28.71 -8.35 62.17
CA SER A 470 -29.91 -7.70 62.71
C SER A 470 -31.07 -8.71 62.91
N LEU A 471 -31.31 -9.58 61.92
CA LEU A 471 -32.32 -10.64 62.01
C LEU A 471 -31.98 -11.67 63.09
N GLN A 472 -30.71 -12.03 63.25
CA GLN A 472 -30.25 -12.93 64.32
C GLN A 472 -30.43 -12.29 65.71
N SER A 473 -30.15 -10.99 65.86
CA SER A 473 -30.42 -10.25 67.10
C SER A 473 -31.91 -10.14 67.42
N PHE A 474 -32.74 -9.98 66.38
CA PHE A 474 -34.20 -9.96 66.50
C PHE A 474 -34.76 -11.34 66.87
N LEU A 475 -34.24 -12.42 66.25
CA LEU A 475 -34.59 -13.80 66.60
C LEU A 475 -34.21 -14.12 68.05
N HIS A 476 -32.98 -13.84 68.50
CA HIS A 476 -32.61 -14.03 69.91
C HIS A 476 -33.42 -13.16 70.89
N SER A 477 -33.84 -11.97 70.47
CA SER A 477 -34.74 -11.13 71.28
C SER A 477 -36.15 -11.71 71.34
N ARG A 478 -36.63 -12.30 70.24
CA ARG A 478 -37.91 -13.01 70.16
C ARG A 478 -37.89 -14.35 70.90
N GLU A 479 -36.81 -15.12 70.84
CA GLU A 479 -36.65 -16.35 71.63
C GLU A 479 -36.67 -16.06 73.14
N LYS A 480 -36.08 -14.94 73.57
CA LYS A 480 -36.18 -14.43 74.95
C LYS A 480 -37.60 -13.95 75.31
N ALA A 481 -38.38 -13.48 74.35
CA ALA A 481 -39.79 -13.16 74.55
C ALA A 481 -40.65 -14.44 74.61
N ASP A 482 -40.50 -15.36 73.66
CA ASP A 482 -41.27 -16.60 73.54
C ASP A 482 -40.95 -17.59 74.68
N THR A 483 -39.73 -17.58 75.24
CA THR A 483 -39.40 -18.33 76.48
C THR A 483 -40.02 -17.70 77.73
N LYS A 484 -40.19 -16.37 77.75
CA LYS A 484 -40.92 -15.67 78.81
C LYS A 484 -42.44 -15.92 78.71
N VAL A 485 -43.00 -15.83 77.51
CA VAL A 485 -44.41 -16.19 77.24
C VAL A 485 -44.68 -17.64 77.62
N LYS A 486 -43.80 -18.60 77.30
CA LYS A 486 -43.93 -20.01 77.72
C LYS A 486 -43.81 -20.26 79.23
N LEU A 487 -43.36 -19.28 80.02
CA LEU A 487 -43.41 -19.32 81.48
C LEU A 487 -44.76 -18.80 82.02
N ASP A 488 -45.37 -17.82 81.34
CA ASP A 488 -46.65 -17.22 81.71
C ASP A 488 -47.86 -18.02 81.18
N THR A 489 -47.84 -18.51 79.93
CA THR A 489 -48.91 -19.31 79.31
C THR A 489 -48.86 -20.78 79.74
N LYS A 490 -49.11 -21.02 81.03
CA LYS A 490 -49.37 -22.35 81.60
C LYS A 490 -50.84 -22.58 81.96
N SER A 491 -51.70 -21.60 81.68
CA SER A 491 -53.16 -21.77 81.57
C SER A 491 -53.60 -21.73 80.10
N ASP A 492 -54.90 -21.93 79.86
CA ASP A 492 -55.61 -21.62 78.61
C ASP A 492 -55.31 -22.53 77.41
N MET A 493 -55.19 -23.83 77.67
CA MET A 493 -55.19 -24.88 76.64
C MET A 493 -56.63 -25.30 76.25
N GLU A 494 -57.43 -24.41 75.63
CA GLU A 494 -58.81 -24.76 75.24
C GLU A 494 -59.35 -24.15 73.91
N VAL A 495 -58.47 -23.78 72.97
CA VAL A 495 -58.88 -23.31 71.62
C VAL A 495 -58.04 -23.99 70.50
N GLN A 496 -58.40 -25.23 70.12
CA GLN A 496 -57.68 -26.00 69.07
C GLN A 496 -58.54 -26.87 68.12
N SER A 497 -59.83 -26.54 67.94
CA SER A 497 -60.66 -27.12 66.87
C SER A 497 -60.44 -26.43 65.52
N ASP A 498 -60.58 -25.10 65.49
CA ASP A 498 -60.94 -24.37 64.26
C ASP A 498 -59.75 -24.02 63.34
N LEU A 499 -58.51 -24.21 63.82
CA LEU A 499 -57.29 -23.94 63.06
C LEU A 499 -56.80 -25.11 62.20
N ARG A 500 -57.32 -26.33 62.42
CA ARG A 500 -56.92 -27.53 61.65
C ARG A 500 -57.16 -27.44 60.14
N PRO A 501 -58.29 -26.91 59.64
CA PRO A 501 -58.52 -26.77 58.20
C PRO A 501 -57.44 -25.89 57.55
N TYR A 502 -57.15 -24.72 58.15
CA TYR A 502 -56.14 -23.79 57.65
C TYR A 502 -54.73 -24.38 57.69
N MET A 503 -54.34 -25.07 58.77
CA MET A 503 -53.05 -25.79 58.81
C MET A 503 -52.93 -26.81 57.68
N ASN A 504 -53.98 -27.58 57.39
CA ASN A 504 -53.97 -28.53 56.28
C ASN A 504 -53.83 -27.81 54.93
N THR A 505 -54.55 -26.70 54.71
CA THR A 505 -54.40 -25.90 53.47
C THR A 505 -52.97 -25.37 53.29
N TYR A 506 -52.33 -24.88 54.36
CA TYR A 506 -50.93 -24.45 54.31
C TYR A 506 -49.97 -25.61 54.05
N LEU A 507 -50.18 -26.79 54.66
CA LEU A 507 -49.36 -27.98 54.41
C LEU A 507 -49.49 -28.48 52.96
N THR A 508 -50.71 -28.55 52.40
CA THR A 508 -50.91 -28.85 50.98
C THR A 508 -50.18 -27.84 50.10
N ARG A 509 -50.27 -26.54 50.41
CA ARG A 509 -49.60 -25.50 49.63
C ARG A 509 -48.07 -25.53 49.77
N ILE A 510 -47.52 -26.02 50.88
CA ILE A 510 -46.08 -26.26 51.04
C ILE A 510 -45.63 -27.40 50.13
N HIS A 511 -46.29 -28.55 50.17
CA HIS A 511 -45.95 -29.68 49.28
C HIS A 511 -46.09 -29.31 47.80
N GLU A 512 -47.14 -28.56 47.41
CA GLU A 512 -47.26 -28.01 46.05
C GLU A 512 -46.04 -27.16 45.65
N LEU A 513 -45.54 -26.32 46.56
CA LEU A 513 -44.38 -25.46 46.28
C LEU A 513 -43.07 -26.27 46.23
N GLU A 514 -42.94 -27.33 47.03
CA GLU A 514 -41.81 -28.26 46.99
C GLU A 514 -41.78 -29.06 45.68
N ASP A 515 -42.93 -29.59 45.22
CA ASP A 515 -43.07 -30.27 43.93
C ASP A 515 -42.72 -29.33 42.75
N ASN A 516 -43.21 -28.08 42.78
CA ASN A 516 -42.85 -27.07 41.77
C ASN A 516 -41.34 -26.74 41.78
N LEU A 517 -40.70 -26.71 42.96
CA LEU A 517 -39.26 -26.45 43.09
C LEU A 517 -38.44 -27.63 42.54
N VAL A 518 -38.87 -28.87 42.78
CA VAL A 518 -38.29 -30.07 42.17
C VAL A 518 -38.46 -30.05 40.64
N GLN A 519 -39.64 -29.67 40.11
CA GLN A 519 -39.85 -29.52 38.68
C GLN A 519 -38.89 -28.48 38.07
N VAL A 520 -38.81 -27.27 38.63
CA VAL A 520 -37.90 -26.22 38.15
C VAL A 520 -36.42 -26.65 38.25
N SER A 521 -36.05 -27.41 39.27
CA SER A 521 -34.70 -28.00 39.38
C SER A 521 -34.40 -29.00 38.25
N ASN A 522 -35.38 -29.82 37.85
CA ASN A 522 -35.25 -30.76 36.75
C ASN A 522 -35.18 -30.05 35.39
N GLU A 523 -36.00 -29.02 35.17
CA GLU A 523 -35.98 -28.17 33.97
C GLU A 523 -34.64 -27.42 33.84
N LEU A 524 -34.11 -26.88 34.94
CA LEU A 524 -32.78 -26.26 35.00
C LEU A 524 -31.66 -27.27 34.69
N SER A 525 -31.79 -28.52 35.16
CA SER A 525 -30.83 -29.59 34.85
C SER A 525 -30.85 -29.97 33.37
N ALA A 526 -32.03 -30.09 32.76
CA ALA A 526 -32.19 -30.36 31.34
C ALA A 526 -31.62 -29.20 30.48
N SER A 527 -31.89 -27.95 30.88
CA SER A 527 -31.35 -26.75 30.22
C SER A 527 -29.81 -26.71 30.27
N LYS A 528 -29.18 -27.10 31.39
CA LYS A 528 -27.73 -27.25 31.49
C LYS A 528 -27.17 -28.31 30.54
N GLN A 529 -27.73 -29.52 30.54
CA GLN A 529 -27.31 -30.59 29.62
C GLN A 529 -27.45 -30.18 28.15
N GLN A 530 -28.52 -29.47 27.79
CA GLN A 530 -28.70 -28.95 26.44
C GLN A 530 -27.66 -27.87 26.10
N THR A 531 -27.29 -27.03 27.06
CA THR A 531 -26.24 -26.01 26.89
C THR A 531 -24.86 -26.65 26.71
N GLU A 532 -24.53 -27.68 27.49
CA GLU A 532 -23.30 -28.47 27.36
C GLU A 532 -23.22 -29.18 26.00
N HIS A 533 -24.35 -29.73 25.51
CA HIS A 533 -24.43 -30.34 24.18
C HIS A 533 -24.15 -29.33 23.05
N TRP A 534 -24.76 -28.13 23.12
CA TRP A 534 -24.47 -27.06 22.15
C TRP A 534 -23.02 -26.57 22.22
N TYR A 535 -22.44 -26.47 23.42
CA TYR A 535 -21.04 -26.11 23.61
C TYR A 535 -20.08 -27.14 22.99
N HIS A 536 -20.33 -28.44 23.21
CA HIS A 536 -19.56 -29.50 22.55
C HIS A 536 -19.68 -29.45 21.03
N MET A 537 -20.89 -29.29 20.49
CA MET A 537 -21.11 -29.21 19.03
C MET A 537 -20.43 -27.98 18.41
N ALA A 538 -20.40 -26.85 19.12
CA ALA A 538 -19.67 -25.66 18.70
C ALA A 538 -18.15 -25.90 18.73
N SER A 539 -17.63 -26.56 19.77
CA SER A 539 -16.21 -26.90 19.90
C SER A 539 -15.74 -27.88 18.81
N GLU A 540 -16.53 -28.88 18.45
CA GLU A 540 -16.20 -29.80 17.35
C GLU A 540 -16.19 -29.09 15.99
N ARG A 541 -17.19 -28.22 15.72
CA ARG A 541 -17.21 -27.41 14.49
C ARG A 541 -16.02 -26.46 14.40
N LEU A 542 -15.66 -25.81 15.51
CA LEU A 542 -14.48 -24.95 15.58
C LEU A 542 -13.21 -25.75 15.27
N LYS A 543 -13.07 -26.95 15.84
CA LYS A 543 -11.93 -27.84 15.59
C LYS A 543 -11.83 -28.25 14.12
N VAL A 544 -12.94 -28.65 13.50
CA VAL A 544 -12.97 -28.98 12.06
C VAL A 544 -12.56 -27.79 11.19
N ILE A 545 -12.92 -26.56 11.57
CA ILE A 545 -12.48 -25.35 10.85
C ILE A 545 -10.95 -25.16 10.99
N THR A 546 -10.37 -25.31 12.18
CA THR A 546 -8.90 -25.24 12.34
C THR A 546 -8.17 -26.38 11.63
N ASP A 547 -8.70 -27.61 11.65
CA ASP A 547 -8.10 -28.76 10.96
C ASP A 547 -8.16 -28.61 9.42
N LEU A 548 -9.05 -27.75 8.90
CA LEU A 548 -9.13 -27.34 7.49
C LEU A 548 -8.28 -26.11 7.14
N GLN A 549 -7.76 -25.37 8.13
CA GLN A 549 -6.86 -24.22 7.93
C GLN A 549 -5.36 -24.58 8.04
N ILE A 550 -5.06 -25.86 8.32
CA ILE A 550 -3.69 -26.39 8.51
C ILE A 550 -3.28 -27.29 7.30
N LYS A 551 -4.04 -27.21 6.19
CA LYS A 551 -3.79 -27.90 4.91
C LYS A 551 -3.80 -26.91 3.75
#